data_AF-A0A1J5Q7H5-F1
#
_entry.id   AF-A0A1J5Q7H5-F1
#
_cell.length_a   1.000
_cell.length_b   1.000
_cell.length_c   1.000
_cell.angle_alpha   90.00
_cell.angle_beta   90.00
_cell.angle_gamma   90.00
#
_symmetry.space_group_name_H-M   'P 1'
#
loop_
_entity.id
_entity.type
_entity.pdbx_description
1 polymer ?
#
loop_
_entity_poly.entity_id
_entity_poly.type
_entity_poly.pdbx_seq_one_letter_code
_entity_poly.pdbx_strand_id
1 'polypeptide(L)'
;MTNTKKYVLGEDRIPKAWYNIAADLPSPPPAVLHPGTGQPIGPGDLAPLFPMAVIMQEVSTERWIEIPDPVREIYRMWRPAPLIRAERLEKALDTPARIFFK
;
A
#
# COMPACT_ATOMS: atom_id res chain seq x y z
N MET A 1 -27.69 -4.60 -19.13
CA MET A 1 -26.39 -4.24 -18.53
C MET A 1 -26.56 -4.25 -17.02
N THR A 2 -25.71 -4.96 -16.28
CA THR A 2 -25.84 -5.06 -14.81
C THR A 2 -25.55 -3.70 -14.17
N ASN A 3 -26.52 -3.20 -13.39
CA ASN A 3 -26.47 -1.93 -12.63
C ASN A 3 -25.57 -2.06 -11.38
N THR A 4 -24.41 -2.70 -11.52
CA THR A 4 -23.53 -3.01 -10.40
C THR A 4 -22.71 -1.78 -10.04
N LYS A 5 -23.03 -1.18 -8.88
CA LYS A 5 -22.32 0.01 -8.36
C LYS A 5 -21.29 -0.33 -7.28
N LYS A 6 -21.39 -1.52 -6.68
CA LYS A 6 -20.50 -2.02 -5.63
C LYS A 6 -19.80 -3.28 -6.10
N TYR A 7 -18.48 -3.26 -6.09
CA TYR A 7 -17.61 -4.36 -6.49
C TYR A 7 -16.93 -4.89 -5.24
N VAL A 8 -17.35 -6.06 -4.79
CA VAL A 8 -16.75 -6.76 -3.65
C VAL A 8 -15.82 -7.84 -4.18
N LEU A 9 -14.66 -7.96 -3.55
CA LEU A 9 -13.69 -9.00 -3.80
C LEU A 9 -13.75 -10.00 -2.64
N GLY A 10 -13.73 -11.30 -2.93
CA GLY A 10 -13.69 -12.33 -1.90
C GLY A 10 -12.39 -12.30 -1.10
N GLU A 11 -12.44 -12.79 0.14
CA GLU A 11 -11.29 -12.90 1.05
C GLU A 11 -10.19 -13.82 0.51
N ASP A 12 -10.57 -14.81 -0.30
CA ASP A 12 -9.67 -15.71 -1.04
C ASP A 12 -8.76 -14.95 -2.01
N ARG A 13 -9.15 -13.73 -2.40
CA ARG A 13 -8.42 -12.85 -3.31
C ARG A 13 -7.70 -11.69 -2.63
N ILE A 14 -7.57 -11.69 -1.29
CA ILE A 14 -6.67 -10.76 -0.59
C ILE A 14 -5.23 -10.95 -1.13
N PRO A 15 -4.51 -9.88 -1.49
CA PRO A 15 -3.13 -9.97 -1.95
C PRO A 15 -2.23 -10.78 -1.00
N LYS A 16 -1.20 -11.41 -1.55
CA LYS A 16 -0.21 -12.20 -0.78
C LYS A 16 1.07 -11.43 -0.46
N ALA A 17 1.31 -10.33 -1.17
CA ALA A 17 2.50 -9.49 -1.01
C ALA A 17 2.12 -8.01 -1.07
N TRP A 18 2.86 -7.19 -0.33
CA TRP A 18 2.93 -5.74 -0.54
C TRP A 18 3.84 -5.45 -1.73
N TYR A 19 3.49 -4.41 -2.50
CA TYR A 19 4.31 -3.91 -3.59
C TYR A 19 5.18 -2.75 -3.09
N ASN A 20 6.48 -2.84 -3.34
CA ASN A 20 7.44 -1.78 -3.02
C ASN A 20 7.79 -1.02 -4.29
N ILE A 21 7.36 0.24 -4.35
CA ILE A 21 7.61 1.10 -5.52
C ILE A 21 9.10 1.47 -5.68
N ALA A 22 9.90 1.43 -4.59
CA ALA A 22 11.31 1.78 -4.65
C ALA A 22 12.11 0.90 -5.62
N ALA A 23 11.66 -0.33 -5.87
CA ALA A 23 12.26 -1.25 -6.83
C ALA A 23 12.11 -0.80 -8.30
N ASP A 24 11.14 0.08 -8.59
CA ASP A 24 10.79 0.50 -9.95
C ASP A 24 10.93 2.03 -10.16
N LEU A 25 11.44 2.76 -9.17
CA LEU A 25 11.73 4.18 -9.32
C LEU A 25 12.91 4.40 -10.29
N PRO A 26 12.91 5.49 -11.10
CA PRO A 26 14.00 5.77 -12.04
C PRO A 26 15.34 6.04 -11.36
N SER A 27 15.30 6.46 -10.09
CA SER A 27 16.45 6.60 -9.20
C SER A 27 16.01 6.31 -7.77
N PRO A 28 16.90 5.85 -6.87
CA PRO A 28 16.57 5.67 -5.47
C PRO A 28 16.09 6.98 -4.82
N PRO A 29 15.17 6.93 -3.85
CA PRO A 29 14.88 8.08 -3.01
C PRO A 29 16.14 8.60 -2.31
N PRO A 30 16.23 9.92 -2.02
CA PRO A 30 17.31 10.46 -1.21
C PRO A 30 17.41 9.74 0.13
N ALA A 31 18.64 9.53 0.61
CA ALA A 31 18.85 8.93 1.91
C ALA A 31 18.24 9.81 3.02
N VAL A 32 17.58 9.16 3.99
CA VAL A 32 17.14 9.83 5.21
C VAL A 32 18.37 10.21 6.01
N LEU A 33 18.46 11.47 6.46
CA LEU A 33 19.61 11.97 7.18
C LEU A 33 19.34 12.00 8.68
N HIS A 34 20.34 11.61 9.48
CA HIS A 34 20.28 11.72 10.93
C HIS A 34 20.27 13.20 11.33
N PRO A 35 19.29 13.66 12.12
CA PRO A 35 19.08 15.10 12.37
C PRO A 35 20.23 15.76 13.13
N GLY A 36 21.01 14.98 13.91
CA GLY A 36 22.16 15.49 14.65
C GLY A 36 23.47 15.53 13.86
N THR A 37 23.67 14.64 12.89
CA THR A 37 24.96 14.49 12.18
C THR A 37 24.89 14.94 10.72
N GLY A 38 23.68 15.05 10.16
CA GLY A 38 23.45 15.31 8.75
C GLY A 38 23.92 14.20 7.81
N GLN A 39 24.33 13.04 8.35
CA GLN A 39 24.77 11.89 7.56
C GLN A 39 23.60 10.92 7.33
N PRO A 40 23.63 10.10 6.26
CA PRO A 40 22.65 9.04 6.05
C PRO A 40 22.48 8.15 7.29
N ILE A 41 21.23 7.86 7.66
CA ILE A 41 20.94 6.95 8.78
C ILE A 41 21.29 5.50 8.41
N GLY A 42 21.69 4.73 9.42
CA GLY A 42 21.82 3.27 9.32
C GLY A 42 20.77 2.53 10.17
N PRO A 43 20.74 1.19 10.11
CA PRO A 43 19.83 0.38 10.92
C PRO A 43 19.94 0.62 12.43
N GLY A 44 21.14 0.95 12.92
CA GLY A 44 21.38 1.26 14.33
C GLY A 44 20.65 2.51 14.82
N ASP A 45 20.43 3.50 13.95
CA ASP A 45 19.68 4.72 14.28
C ASP A 45 18.17 4.46 14.37
N LEU A 46 17.68 3.42 13.67
CA LEU A 46 16.27 3.04 13.62
C LEU A 46 15.89 2.00 14.70
N ALA A 47 16.84 1.18 15.14
CA ALA A 47 16.62 0.09 16.10
C ALA A 47 15.96 0.51 17.43
N PRO A 48 16.23 1.70 18.00
CA PRO A 48 15.52 2.18 19.19
C PRO A 48 14.06 2.58 18.94
N LEU A 49 13.67 2.80 17.68
CA LEU A 49 12.38 3.37 17.30
C LEU A 49 11.43 2.31 16.73
N PHE A 50 11.96 1.32 16.00
CA PHE A 50 11.17 0.40 15.22
C PHE A 50 11.57 -1.06 15.43
N PRO A 51 10.62 -2.01 15.31
CA PRO A 51 10.95 -3.43 15.23
C PRO A 51 11.83 -3.73 14.01
N MET A 52 12.75 -4.68 14.14
CA MET A 52 13.67 -5.08 13.06
C MET A 52 12.94 -5.41 11.75
N ALA A 53 11.77 -6.06 11.81
CA ALA A 53 10.99 -6.37 10.62
C ALA A 53 10.54 -5.12 9.83
N VAL A 54 10.24 -4.02 10.51
CA VAL A 54 9.89 -2.74 9.87
C VAL A 54 11.13 -2.09 9.27
N ILE A 55 12.26 -2.12 9.98
CA ILE A 55 13.55 -1.60 9.49
C ILE A 55 13.96 -2.31 8.19
N MET A 56 13.83 -3.64 8.15
CA MET A 56 14.16 -4.43 6.96
C MET A 56 13.26 -4.09 5.76
N GLN A 57 11.98 -3.74 6.00
CA GLN A 57 11.10 -3.28 4.93
C GLN A 57 11.50 -1.90 4.41
N GLU A 58 11.86 -0.98 5.30
CA GLU A 58 12.27 0.39 4.95
C GLU A 58 13.51 0.41 4.03
N VAL A 59 14.47 -0.47 4.27
CA VAL A 59 15.70 -0.56 3.48
C VAL A 59 15.63 -1.57 2.33
N SER A 60 14.47 -2.23 2.14
CA SER A 60 14.32 -3.27 1.12
C SER A 60 14.31 -2.69 -0.30
N THR A 61 15.01 -3.37 -1.20
CA THR A 61 14.99 -3.12 -2.65
C THR A 61 14.17 -4.16 -3.40
N GLU A 62 13.55 -5.11 -2.70
CA GLU A 62 12.70 -6.14 -3.30
C GLU A 62 11.38 -5.54 -3.76
N ARG A 63 10.92 -5.93 -4.97
CA ARG A 63 9.65 -5.45 -5.55
C ARG A 63 8.42 -5.95 -4.78
N TRP A 64 8.49 -7.16 -4.25
CA TRP A 64 7.38 -7.81 -3.56
C TRP A 64 7.83 -8.27 -2.19
N ILE A 65 7.13 -7.83 -1.15
CA ILE A 65 7.37 -8.24 0.23
C ILE A 65 6.17 -9.08 0.66
N GLU A 66 6.39 -10.35 0.99
CA GLU A 66 5.31 -11.25 1.42
C GLU A 66 4.60 -10.70 2.67
N ILE A 67 3.28 -10.74 2.65
CA ILE A 67 2.46 -10.34 3.81
C ILE A 67 2.49 -11.54 4.77
N PRO A 68 3.01 -11.39 6.00
CA PRO A 68 3.03 -12.50 6.96
C PRO A 68 1.61 -13.04 7.20
N ASP A 69 1.47 -14.36 7.27
CA ASP A 69 0.18 -15.02 7.45
C ASP A 69 -0.66 -14.46 8.61
N PRO A 70 -0.09 -14.18 9.81
CA PRO A 70 -0.87 -13.57 10.89
C PRO A 70 -1.43 -12.18 10.55
N VAL A 71 -0.70 -11.38 9.77
CA VAL A 71 -1.15 -10.05 9.31
C VAL A 71 -2.26 -10.22 8.28
N ARG A 72 -2.10 -11.16 7.36
CA ARG A 72 -3.08 -11.45 6.30
C ARG A 72 -4.38 -12.03 6.86
N GLU A 73 -4.30 -12.83 7.92
CA GLU A 73 -5.45 -13.34 8.66
C GLU A 73 -6.22 -12.19 9.34
N ILE A 74 -5.51 -11.27 9.99
CA ILE A 74 -6.11 -10.06 10.55
C ILE A 74 -6.84 -9.24 9.48
N TYR A 75 -6.24 -9.09 8.28
CA TYR A 75 -6.89 -8.38 7.19
C TYR A 75 -8.24 -8.98 6.79
N ARG A 76 -8.43 -10.30 6.87
CA ARG A 76 -9.72 -10.94 6.51
C ARG A 76 -10.89 -10.41 7.31
N MET A 77 -10.68 -9.88 8.52
CA MET A 77 -11.74 -9.32 9.34
C MET A 77 -12.46 -8.11 8.68
N TRP A 78 -11.80 -7.35 7.80
CA TRP A 78 -12.39 -6.15 7.17
C TRP A 78 -11.92 -5.86 5.74
N ARG A 79 -11.02 -6.67 5.18
CA ARG A 79 -10.53 -6.58 3.79
C ARG A 79 -11.03 -7.81 3.01
N PRO A 80 -11.18 -7.68 1.69
CA PRO A 80 -10.96 -6.49 0.87
C PRO A 80 -12.06 -5.43 1.01
N ALA A 81 -11.67 -4.14 1.09
CA ALA A 81 -12.64 -3.05 1.02
C ALA A 81 -13.30 -3.02 -0.37
N PRO A 82 -14.60 -2.69 -0.48
CA PRO A 82 -15.30 -2.66 -1.75
C PRO A 82 -14.76 -1.52 -2.64
N LEU A 83 -14.80 -1.70 -3.95
CA LEU A 83 -14.67 -0.60 -4.90
C LEU A 83 -16.08 -0.13 -5.27
N ILE A 84 -16.35 1.17 -5.25
CA ILE A 84 -17.68 1.71 -5.50
C ILE A 84 -17.64 2.67 -6.70
N ARG A 85 -18.65 2.61 -7.56
CA ARG A 85 -18.85 3.54 -8.67
C ARG A 85 -19.73 4.71 -8.25
N ALA A 86 -19.28 5.93 -8.51
CA ALA A 86 -19.93 7.17 -8.10
C ALA A 86 -20.87 7.75 -9.19
N GLU A 87 -21.86 6.98 -9.65
CA GLU A 87 -22.73 7.40 -10.78
C GLU A 87 -23.50 8.71 -10.56
N ARG A 88 -23.87 9.02 -9.31
CA ARG A 88 -24.54 10.29 -8.99
C ARG A 88 -23.60 11.48 -9.19
N LEU A 89 -22.31 11.29 -8.88
CA LEU A 89 -21.27 12.28 -9.14
C LEU A 89 -21.00 12.39 -10.64
N GLU A 90 -20.90 11.27 -11.35
CA GLU A 90 -20.77 11.25 -12.82
C GLU A 90 -21.88 12.08 -13.50
N LYS A 91 -23.14 11.87 -13.08
CA LYS A 91 -24.30 12.63 -13.58
C LYS A 91 -24.26 14.11 -13.20
N ALA A 92 -23.89 14.43 -11.95
CA ALA A 92 -23.81 15.81 -11.49
C ALA A 92 -22.73 16.61 -12.23
N LEU A 93 -21.66 15.94 -12.66
CA LEU A 93 -20.56 16.53 -13.42
C LEU A 93 -20.77 16.50 -14.94
N ASP A 94 -21.82 15.84 -15.43
CA ASP A 94 -22.06 15.58 -16.86
C ASP A 94 -20.81 15.05 -17.60
N THR A 95 -20.09 14.13 -16.95
CA THR A 95 -18.81 13.61 -17.46
C THR A 95 -18.98 12.27 -18.17
N PRO A 96 -18.26 12.02 -19.29
CA PRO A 96 -18.18 10.70 -19.88
C PRO A 96 -17.27 9.74 -19.08
N ALA A 97 -16.50 10.26 -18.12
CA ALA A 97 -15.62 9.46 -17.28
C ALA A 97 -16.41 8.57 -16.32
N ARG A 98 -15.83 7.41 -15.98
CA ARG A 98 -16.35 6.57 -14.88
C ARG A 98 -15.53 6.84 -13.64
N ILE A 99 -16.20 7.15 -12.54
CA ILE A 99 -15.56 7.52 -11.28
C ILE A 99 -15.72 6.38 -10.29
N PHE A 100 -14.60 5.89 -9.78
CA PHE A 100 -14.57 4.87 -8.74
C PHE A 100 -13.78 5.36 -7.54
N PHE A 101 -14.18 4.93 -6.35
CA PHE A 101 -13.43 5.14 -5.12
C PHE A 101 -13.22 3.82 -4.40
N LYS A 102 -12.04 3.69 -3.80
CA LYS A 102 -11.59 2.51 -3.07
C LYS A 102 -11.83 2.65 -1.57
#